data_AF-A0A4Q5N0K9-F1
#
_entry.id   AF-A0A4Q5N0K9-F1
#
_cell.length_a   1.000
_cell.length_b   1.000
_cell.length_c   1.000
_cell.angle_alpha   90.00
_cell.angle_beta   90.00
_cell.angle_gamma   90.00
#
_symmetry.space_group_name_H-M   'P 1'
#
loop_
_entity.id
_entity.type
_entity.pdbx_description
1 polymer ?
#
loop_
_entity_poly.entity_id
_entity_poly.type
_entity_poly.pdbx_seq_one_letter_code
_entity_poly.pdbx_strand_id
1 'polypeptide(L)'
;MTIVMARKVAAVSAPTWNAAWSDALAELELGVEEIEAALRAGHSPAATTWQPPTNLGQLPAPLRDRAQALVNRQLHAARALAEAAEHSRRHLQVLDQVRATPEAAPVYLDTAG
;
A
#
# COMPACT_ATOMS: atom_id res chain seq x y z
N MET A 1 -46.90 -31.16 -9.96
CA MET A 1 -47.21 -30.25 -11.09
C MET A 1 -46.61 -28.89 -10.73
N THR A 2 -45.57 -28.52 -11.49
CA THR A 2 -44.67 -27.38 -11.30
C THR A 2 -45.36 -26.04 -11.54
N ILE A 3 -44.97 -24.97 -10.83
CA ILE A 3 -44.78 -23.62 -11.40
C ILE A 3 -43.66 -22.94 -10.60
N VAL A 4 -42.55 -22.71 -11.31
CA VAL A 4 -41.40 -21.90 -10.90
C VAL A 4 -41.79 -20.44 -11.10
N MET A 5 -41.82 -19.64 -10.04
CA MET A 5 -41.98 -18.19 -10.19
C MET A 5 -40.66 -17.56 -10.66
N ALA A 6 -40.75 -16.93 -11.83
CA ALA A 6 -39.67 -16.30 -12.56
C ALA A 6 -39.04 -15.14 -11.77
N ARG A 7 -37.74 -15.27 -11.50
CA ARG A 7 -36.87 -14.20 -11.00
C ARG A 7 -36.62 -13.18 -12.11
N LYS A 8 -37.34 -12.06 -12.12
CA LYS A 8 -37.08 -10.92 -13.02
C LYS A 8 -36.39 -9.79 -12.25
N VAL A 9 -35.07 -9.90 -12.05
CA VAL A 9 -34.20 -8.80 -11.55
C VAL A 9 -32.90 -8.73 -12.38
N ALA A 10 -33.00 -8.86 -13.71
CA ALA A 10 -31.80 -9.08 -14.54
C ALA A 10 -31.26 -7.82 -15.26
N ALA A 11 -32.06 -6.76 -15.48
CA ALA A 11 -31.67 -5.69 -16.40
C ALA A 11 -31.01 -4.47 -15.72
N VAL A 12 -31.38 -4.12 -14.49
CA VAL A 12 -30.77 -2.99 -13.74
C VAL A 12 -29.48 -3.39 -13.04
N SER A 13 -29.23 -4.69 -12.90
CA SER A 13 -28.18 -5.23 -12.04
C SER A 13 -26.84 -5.43 -12.74
N ALA A 14 -26.79 -5.49 -14.08
CA ALA A 14 -25.57 -5.88 -14.84
C ALA A 14 -24.64 -4.71 -15.27
N PRO A 15 -25.13 -3.49 -15.53
CA PRO A 15 -24.24 -2.35 -15.81
C PRO A 15 -23.78 -1.64 -14.53
N THR A 16 -24.63 -1.66 -13.50
CA THR A 16 -24.46 -0.89 -12.25
C THR A 16 -23.38 -1.45 -11.34
N TRP A 17 -23.35 -2.76 -11.08
CA TRP A 17 -22.24 -3.42 -10.36
C TRP A 17 -20.90 -3.31 -11.12
N ASN A 18 -20.90 -3.31 -12.46
CA ASN A 18 -19.67 -3.15 -13.24
C ASN A 18 -19.10 -1.74 -13.06
N ALA A 19 -19.97 -0.72 -13.10
CA ALA A 19 -19.59 0.65 -12.77
C ALA A 19 -19.08 0.76 -11.32
N ALA A 20 -19.80 0.20 -10.35
CA ALA A 20 -19.39 0.22 -8.95
C ALA A 20 -18.03 -0.46 -8.70
N TRP A 21 -17.76 -1.59 -9.37
CA TRP A 21 -16.44 -2.22 -9.34
C TRP A 21 -15.36 -1.37 -10.01
N SER A 22 -15.67 -0.76 -11.15
CA SER A 22 -14.73 0.12 -11.84
C SER A 22 -14.36 1.33 -10.99
N ASP A 23 -15.34 1.93 -10.31
CA ASP A 23 -15.16 3.08 -9.42
C ASP A 23 -14.34 2.68 -8.18
N ALA A 24 -14.66 1.53 -7.57
CA ALA A 24 -13.90 0.99 -6.44
C ALA A 24 -12.44 0.70 -6.81
N LEU A 25 -12.19 0.14 -8.00
CA LEU A 25 -10.83 -0.08 -8.49
C LEU A 25 -10.11 1.24 -8.78
N ALA A 26 -10.79 2.26 -9.31
CA ALA A 26 -10.20 3.57 -9.57
C ALA A 26 -9.78 4.29 -8.28
N GLU A 27 -10.61 4.22 -7.23
CA GLU A 27 -10.28 4.78 -5.92
C GLU A 27 -9.04 4.10 -5.32
N LEU A 28 -9.00 2.77 -5.37
CA LEU A 28 -7.84 2.01 -4.90
C LEU A 28 -6.57 2.30 -5.70
N GLU A 29 -6.69 2.45 -7.03
CA GLU A 29 -5.56 2.79 -7.90
C GLU A 29 -4.97 4.16 -7.55
N LEU A 30 -5.82 5.16 -7.26
CA LEU A 30 -5.37 6.48 -6.82
C LEU A 30 -4.61 6.40 -5.49
N GLY A 31 -5.16 5.67 -4.51
CA GLY A 31 -4.48 5.49 -3.22
C GLY A 31 -3.12 4.78 -3.36
N VAL A 32 -3.02 3.81 -4.26
CA VAL A 32 -1.74 3.13 -4.55
C VAL A 32 -0.76 4.09 -5.23
N GLU A 33 -1.21 4.91 -6.18
CA GLU A 33 -0.37 5.90 -6.84
C GLU A 33 0.20 6.92 -5.85
N GLU A 34 -0.61 7.40 -4.91
CA GLU A 34 -0.20 8.30 -3.84
C GLU A 34 0.87 7.66 -2.93
N ILE A 35 0.66 6.40 -2.53
CA ILE A 35 1.64 5.65 -1.71
C ILE A 35 2.95 5.46 -2.48
N GLU A 36 2.89 5.05 -3.74
CA GLU A 36 4.07 4.86 -4.58
C GLU A 36 4.81 6.19 -4.80
N ALA A 37 4.10 7.31 -4.94
CA ALA A 37 4.70 8.64 -5.06
C ALA A 37 5.40 9.06 -3.75
N ALA A 38 4.78 8.83 -2.59
CA ALA A 38 5.38 9.11 -1.29
C ALA A 38 6.67 8.29 -1.09
N LEU A 39 6.64 7.00 -1.44
CA LEU A 39 7.82 6.12 -1.37
C LEU A 39 8.96 6.61 -2.28
N ARG A 40 8.66 7.00 -3.53
CA ARG A 40 9.67 7.58 -4.44
C ARG A 40 10.28 8.88 -3.90
N ALA A 41 9.49 9.67 -3.18
CA ALA A 41 9.95 10.90 -2.56
C ALA A 41 10.65 10.68 -1.20
N GLY A 42 10.74 9.45 -0.71
CA GLY A 42 11.34 9.13 0.59
C GLY A 42 10.48 9.56 1.80
N HIS A 43 9.19 9.81 1.59
CA HIS A 43 8.25 10.21 2.63
C HIS A 43 7.45 9.01 3.15
N SER A 44 7.00 9.09 4.40
CA SER A 44 6.01 8.14 4.91
C SER A 44 4.66 8.43 4.27
N PRO A 45 4.01 7.44 3.62
CA PRO A 45 2.65 7.63 3.12
C PRO A 45 1.67 7.84 4.27
N ALA A 46 0.61 8.59 4.01
CA ALA A 46 -0.50 8.73 4.95
C ALA A 46 -1.31 7.42 5.02
N ALA A 47 -1.72 7.03 6.23
CA ALA A 47 -2.60 5.88 6.41
C ALA A 47 -4.04 6.29 6.10
N THR A 48 -4.49 6.05 4.87
CA THR A 48 -5.90 6.19 4.50
C THR A 48 -6.65 4.90 4.80
N THR A 49 -7.75 4.99 5.57
CA THR A 49 -8.62 3.84 5.82
C THR A 49 -9.60 3.70 4.65
N TRP A 50 -9.23 2.91 3.64
CA TRP A 50 -10.14 2.56 2.57
C TRP A 50 -11.29 1.70 3.10
N GLN A 51 -12.52 2.09 2.80
CA GLN A 51 -13.71 1.31 3.13
C GLN A 51 -14.30 0.72 1.84
N PRO A 52 -14.37 -0.62 1.73
CA PRO A 52 -14.92 -1.23 0.53
C PRO A 52 -16.40 -0.84 0.36
N PRO A 53 -16.83 -0.42 -0.85
CA PRO A 53 -18.22 -0.09 -1.07
C PRO A 53 -19.11 -1.31 -0.88
N THR A 54 -20.31 -1.08 -0.33
CA THR A 54 -21.29 -2.14 -0.12
C THR A 54 -21.93 -2.58 -1.44
N ASN A 55 -22.42 -3.82 -1.50
CA ASN A 55 -23.18 -4.35 -2.63
C ASN A 55 -22.43 -4.44 -3.99
N LEU A 56 -21.11 -4.53 -3.99
CA LEU A 56 -20.31 -4.74 -5.20
C LEU A 56 -20.67 -6.03 -5.96
N GLY A 57 -21.16 -7.06 -5.26
CA GLY A 57 -21.40 -8.37 -5.87
C GLY A 57 -20.10 -9.09 -6.25
N GLN A 58 -20.15 -10.02 -7.20
CA GLN A 58 -18.95 -10.73 -7.68
C GLN A 58 -18.12 -9.80 -8.58
N LEU A 59 -16.82 -10.02 -8.72
CA LEU A 59 -15.99 -9.24 -9.66
C LEU A 59 -16.33 -9.61 -11.12
N PRO A 60 -16.67 -8.64 -12.00
CA PRO A 60 -16.87 -8.89 -13.43
C PRO A 60 -15.60 -9.44 -14.08
N ALA A 61 -15.75 -10.46 -14.93
CA ALA A 61 -14.61 -11.09 -15.62
C ALA A 61 -13.70 -10.11 -16.40
N PRO A 62 -14.22 -9.06 -17.09
CA PRO A 62 -13.37 -8.08 -17.76
C PRO A 62 -12.48 -7.25 -16.84
N LEU A 63 -12.83 -7.13 -15.55
CA LEU A 63 -12.07 -6.36 -14.56
C LEU A 63 -11.04 -7.22 -13.81
N ARG A 64 -10.98 -8.54 -14.07
CA ARG A 64 -10.08 -9.46 -13.37
C ARG A 64 -8.61 -9.07 -13.53
N ASP A 65 -8.18 -8.81 -14.75
CA ASP A 65 -6.76 -8.50 -15.04
C ASP A 65 -6.35 -7.17 -14.40
N ARG A 66 -7.25 -6.18 -14.44
CA ARG A 66 -7.07 -4.88 -13.77
C ARG A 66 -6.93 -5.05 -12.26
N ALA A 67 -7.85 -5.80 -11.63
CA ALA A 67 -7.79 -6.07 -10.19
C ALA A 67 -6.52 -6.83 -9.80
N GLN A 68 -6.10 -7.80 -10.61
CA GLN A 68 -4.87 -8.56 -10.36
C GLN A 68 -3.62 -7.68 -10.46
N ALA A 69 -3.54 -6.82 -11.47
CA ALA A 69 -2.45 -5.86 -11.61
C ALA A 69 -2.37 -4.91 -10.41
N LEU A 70 -3.52 -4.44 -9.92
CA LEU A 70 -3.61 -3.59 -8.73
C LEU A 70 -3.09 -4.29 -7.47
N VAL A 71 -3.52 -5.53 -7.21
CA VAL A 71 -3.03 -6.31 -6.06
C VAL A 71 -1.51 -6.51 -6.14
N ASN A 72 -0.97 -6.79 -7.33
CA ASN A 72 0.48 -6.93 -7.51
C ASN A 72 1.23 -5.64 -7.16
N ARG A 73 0.71 -4.47 -7.57
CA ARG A 73 1.28 -3.16 -7.20
C ARG A 73 1.20 -2.92 -5.69
N GLN A 74 0.07 -3.23 -5.07
CA GLN A 74 -0.11 -3.11 -3.62
C GLN A 74 0.91 -3.95 -2.84
N LEU A 75 1.13 -5.20 -3.25
CA LEU A 75 2.13 -6.08 -2.64
C LEU A 75 3.55 -5.54 -2.81
N HIS A 76 3.86 -4.98 -3.98
CA HIS A 76 5.16 -4.37 -4.23
C HIS A 76 5.38 -3.13 -3.34
N ALA A 77 4.40 -2.23 -3.27
CA ALA A 77 4.45 -1.05 -2.41
C ALA A 77 4.57 -1.41 -0.92
N ALA A 78 3.81 -2.42 -0.46
CA ALA A 78 3.88 -2.91 0.92
C ALA A 78 5.29 -3.46 1.25
N ARG A 79 5.90 -4.19 0.32
CA ARG A 79 7.27 -4.67 0.48
C ARG A 79 8.27 -3.52 0.56
N ALA A 80 8.20 -2.56 -0.36
CA ALA A 80 9.08 -1.39 -0.37
C ALA A 80 8.96 -0.58 0.94
N LEU A 81 7.74 -0.43 1.45
CA LEU A 81 7.50 0.24 2.74
C LEU A 81 8.14 -0.51 3.90
N ALA A 82 8.02 -1.84 3.94
CA ALA A 82 8.65 -2.66 4.98
C ALA A 82 10.19 -2.57 4.94
N GLU A 83 10.77 -2.56 3.74
CA GLU A 83 12.21 -2.40 3.53
C GLU A 83 12.70 -1.01 3.98
N ALA A 84 11.97 0.05 3.64
CA ALA A 84 12.27 1.41 4.09
C ALA A 84 12.19 1.53 5.63
N ALA A 85 11.16 0.94 6.25
CA ALA A 85 11.01 0.94 7.70
C ALA A 85 12.15 0.20 8.41
N GLU A 86 12.61 -0.92 7.84
CA GLU A 86 13.76 -1.67 8.36
C GLU A 86 15.07 -0.90 8.24
N HIS A 87 15.30 -0.21 7.12
CA HIS A 87 16.48 0.63 6.95
C HIS A 87 16.51 1.77 7.98
N SER A 88 15.37 2.46 8.16
CA SER A 88 15.24 3.51 9.18
C SER A 88 15.53 3.00 10.60
N ARG A 89 15.04 1.82 10.97
CA ARG A 89 15.35 1.21 12.28
C ARG A 89 16.84 0.97 12.48
N ARG A 90 17.54 0.42 11.48
CA ARG A 90 18.98 0.17 11.55
C ARG A 90 19.78 1.46 11.68
N HIS A 91 19.41 2.51 10.94
CA HIS A 91 20.06 3.82 11.07
C HIS A 91 19.93 4.38 12.49
N LEU A 92 18.73 4.31 13.08
CA LEU A 92 18.51 4.77 14.45
C LEU A 92 19.34 3.98 15.47
N GLN A 93 19.48 2.66 15.29
CA GLN A 93 20.34 1.83 16.15
C GLN A 93 21.82 2.24 16.08
N VAL A 94 22.34 2.53 14.88
CA VAL A 94 23.73 2.98 14.71
C VAL A 94 23.95 4.34 15.38
N LEU A 95 23.03 5.28 15.18
CA LEU A 95 23.12 6.60 15.80
C LEU A 95 23.08 6.52 17.34
N ASP A 96 22.27 5.60 17.88
CA ASP A 96 22.21 5.36 19.33
C ASP A 96 23.54 4.80 19.87
N GLN A 97 24.17 3.87 19.17
CA GLN A 97 25.49 3.32 19.54
C GLN A 97 26.61 4.38 19.51
N VAL A 98 26.62 5.25 18.50
CA VAL A 98 27.59 6.36 18.43
C VAL A 98 27.40 7.32 19.60
N ARG A 99 26.15 7.63 19.96
CA ARG A 99 25.84 8.51 21.10
C ARG A 99 26.18 7.88 22.44
N ALA A 100 26.04 6.57 22.57
CA ALA A 100 26.36 5.81 23.79
C ALA A 100 27.87 5.58 23.97
N THR A 101 28.69 5.78 22.93
CA THR A 101 30.14 5.64 23.02
C THR A 101 30.70 6.89 23.70
N PRO A 102 31.30 6.77 24.90
CA PRO A 102 31.91 7.92 25.56
C PRO A 102 33.04 8.48 24.68
N GLU A 103 33.10 9.80 24.55
CA GLU A 103 34.14 10.49 23.80
C GLU A 103 35.51 10.04 24.35
N ALA A 104 36.28 9.32 23.52
CA ALA A 104 37.63 8.94 23.89
C ALA A 104 38.42 10.24 24.07
N ALA A 105 38.84 10.51 25.30
CA ALA A 105 39.59 11.71 25.64
C ALA A 105 40.76 11.88 24.64
N PRO A 106 40.86 13.03 23.95
CA PRO A 106 41.89 13.20 22.93
C PRO A 106 43.27 13.11 23.59
N VAL A 107 44.03 12.07 23.22
CA VAL A 107 45.42 11.90 23.63
C VAL A 107 46.28 12.66 22.63
N TYR A 108 46.75 13.85 23.03
CA TYR A 108 47.73 14.59 22.26
C TYR A 108 49.11 13.97 22.49
N LEU A 109 49.66 13.35 21.44
CA LEU A 109 51.04 12.86 21.44
C LEU A 109 51.95 14.04 21.06
N ASP A 110 52.66 14.59 22.05
CA ASP A 110 53.70 15.59 21.79
C ASP A 110 54.95 14.86 21.28
N THR A 111 55.22 15.00 19.98
CA THR A 111 56.49 14.55 19.39
C THR A 111 57.49 15.70 19.47
N ALA A 112 58.07 15.89 20.65
CA ALA A 112 59.28 16.68 20.80
C ALA A 112 60.45 15.91 20.17
N GLY A 113 60.93 16.40 19.02
CA GLY A 113 62.13 15.93 18.33
C GLY A 113 62.90 17.12 17.78
#